data_AF-A0A1G2XMV8-F1
#
_entry.id   AF-A0A1G2XMV8-F1
#
_cell.length_a   1.000
_cell.length_b   1.000
_cell.length_c   1.000
_cell.angle_alpha   90.00
_cell.angle_beta   90.00
_cell.angle_gamma   90.00
#
_symmetry.space_group_name_H-M   'P 1'
#
loop_
_entity.id
_entity.type
_entity.pdbx_description
1 polymer ?
#
loop_
_entity_poly.entity_id
_entity_poly.type
_entity_poly.pdbx_seq_one_letter_code
_entity_poly.pdbx_strand_id
1 'polypeptide(L)'
;MGEIVLDGHKLAWHKDRVDAWLNGERIAPITIDCALTRSCTYRCVYCYGMLPSNDIKRMTRDVIFRFLDDAAEIGVKAISFVSNGESTCSPYLYDAILRGRKKRFRYGLRNEWIFVKAGAIRADIGGFNLS
;
A
#
# COMPACT_ATOMS: atom_id res chain seq x y z
N MET A 1 -2.06 5.34 37.07
CA MET A 1 -2.06 5.49 35.60
C MET A 1 -0.80 4.77 35.12
N GLY A 2 -0.93 3.69 34.34
CA GLY A 2 0.23 2.92 33.89
C GLY A 2 1.11 3.77 32.98
N GLU A 3 2.43 3.55 33.05
CA GLU A 3 3.39 4.17 32.15
C GLU A 3 3.07 3.72 30.71
N ILE A 4 2.58 4.64 29.88
CA ILE A 4 2.24 4.33 28.49
C ILE A 4 3.55 4.31 27.70
N VAL A 5 4.03 3.11 27.38
CA VAL A 5 5.14 2.90 26.45
C VAL A 5 4.57 2.97 25.04
N LEU A 6 4.80 4.09 24.34
CA LEU A 6 4.48 4.22 22.93
C LEU A 6 5.65 3.66 22.10
N ASP A 7 5.35 2.76 21.15
CA ASP A 7 6.32 2.30 20.17
C ASP A 7 6.92 3.48 19.39
N GLY A 8 8.18 3.32 18.97
CA GLY A 8 8.87 4.34 18.18
C GLY A 8 8.21 4.61 16.82
N HIS A 9 8.47 5.79 16.26
CA HIS A 9 7.94 6.18 14.94
C HIS A 9 9.02 6.16 13.84
N LYS A 10 8.60 6.10 12.58
CA LYS A 10 9.54 6.02 11.44
C LYS A 10 10.31 7.32 11.15
N LEU A 11 9.91 8.47 11.71
CA LEU A 11 10.56 9.76 11.39
C LEU A 11 12.07 9.77 11.69
N ALA A 12 12.52 9.07 12.74
CA ALA A 12 13.94 9.00 13.10
C ALA A 12 14.82 8.41 11.97
N TRP A 13 14.23 7.62 11.07
CA TRP A 13 14.92 7.02 9.92
C TRP A 13 14.93 7.90 8.66
N HIS A 14 14.25 9.05 8.71
CA HIS A 14 14.03 9.95 7.58
C HIS A 14 14.31 11.40 7.97
N LYS A 15 15.42 11.62 8.69
CA LYS A 15 15.83 12.94 9.18
C LYS A 15 15.94 13.97 8.05
N ASP A 16 16.43 13.57 6.88
CA ASP A 16 16.51 14.39 5.67
C ASP A 16 15.14 14.99 5.29
N ARG A 17 14.07 14.19 5.37
CA ARG A 17 12.70 14.65 5.09
C ARG A 17 12.17 15.59 6.17
N VAL A 18 12.51 15.32 7.43
CA VAL A 18 12.11 16.19 8.56
C VAL A 18 12.79 17.55 8.44
N ASP A 19 14.09 17.59 8.15
CA ASP A 19 14.84 18.83 8.03
C ASP A 19 14.34 19.66 6.84
N ALA A 20 14.11 19.04 5.66
CA ALA A 20 13.52 19.70 4.51
C ALA A 20 12.12 20.28 4.80
N TRP A 21 11.30 19.54 5.55
CA TRP A 21 9.99 20.04 5.98
C TRP A 21 10.10 21.24 6.92
N LEU A 22 11.01 21.20 7.89
CA LEU A 22 11.26 22.33 8.81
C LEU A 22 11.80 23.57 8.09
N ASN A 23 12.50 23.39 6.97
CA ASN A 23 12.96 24.47 6.10
C ASN A 23 11.86 25.06 5.19
N GLY A 24 10.62 24.55 5.28
CA GLY A 24 9.50 25.01 4.46
C GLY A 24 9.48 24.46 3.03
N GLU A 25 10.30 23.44 2.73
CA GLU A 25 10.32 22.81 1.42
C GLU A 25 9.08 21.94 1.19
N ARG A 26 8.69 21.76 -0.08
CA ARG A 26 7.65 20.80 -0.46
C ARG A 26 8.21 19.39 -0.46
N ILE A 27 7.87 18.61 0.55
CA ILE A 27 8.28 17.21 0.66
C ILE A 27 7.17 16.26 0.19
N ALA A 28 7.56 15.21 -0.54
CA ALA A 28 6.67 14.09 -0.83
C ALA A 28 6.52 13.18 0.40
N PRO A 29 5.38 12.50 0.56
CA PRO A 29 5.20 11.54 1.64
C PRO A 29 6.18 10.37 1.51
N ILE A 30 6.65 9.86 2.65
CA ILE A 30 7.56 8.69 2.67
C ILE A 30 6.80 7.43 2.26
N THR A 31 5.60 7.25 2.79
CA THR A 31 4.73 6.10 2.53
C THR A 31 3.32 6.55 2.17
N ILE A 32 2.66 5.87 1.23
CA ILE A 32 1.24 6.07 0.92
C ILE A 32 0.46 4.78 1.21
N ASP A 33 -0.64 4.89 1.94
CA ASP A 33 -1.65 3.84 2.06
C ASP A 33 -2.70 4.02 0.96
N CYS A 34 -2.95 2.98 0.18
CA CYS A 34 -3.79 3.03 -1.03
C CYS A 34 -4.74 1.83 -1.09
N ALA A 35 -6.05 2.07 -1.04
CA ALA A 35 -7.05 1.05 -1.33
C ALA A 35 -7.27 0.95 -2.85
N LEU A 36 -6.99 -0.22 -3.44
CA LEU A 36 -7.28 -0.48 -4.85
C LEU A 36 -8.78 -0.69 -5.12
N THR A 37 -9.53 -1.09 -4.10
CA THR A 37 -10.96 -1.38 -4.17
C THR A 37 -11.59 -1.23 -2.80
N ARG A 38 -12.87 -0.86 -2.79
CA ARG A 38 -13.73 -0.86 -1.58
C ARG A 38 -14.47 -2.17 -1.34
N SER A 39 -14.40 -3.10 -2.28
CA SER A 39 -14.94 -4.43 -2.10
C SER A 39 -14.11 -5.21 -1.09
N CYS A 40 -14.78 -5.96 -0.22
CA CYS A 40 -14.15 -6.89 0.71
C CYS A 40 -15.02 -8.14 0.81
N THR A 41 -14.39 -9.31 0.90
CA THR A 41 -15.09 -10.59 1.12
C THR A 41 -15.52 -10.76 2.58
N TYR A 42 -14.91 -10.01 3.50
CA TYR A 42 -15.21 -10.02 4.93
C TYR A 42 -16.07 -8.81 5.34
N ARG A 43 -16.82 -8.99 6.43
CA ARG A 43 -17.66 -7.95 7.05
C ARG A 43 -17.28 -7.78 8.51
N CYS A 44 -16.06 -7.28 8.74
CA CYS A 44 -15.55 -7.11 10.10
C CYS A 44 -16.44 -6.13 10.88
N VAL A 45 -16.86 -6.51 12.09
CA VAL A 45 -17.76 -5.70 12.94
C VAL A 45 -17.15 -4.36 13.36
N TYR A 46 -15.82 -4.27 13.33
CA TYR A 46 -15.02 -3.08 13.63
C TYR A 46 -14.40 -2.43 12.38
N CYS A 47 -14.96 -2.68 11.18
CA CYS A 47 -14.41 -2.13 9.94
C CYS A 47 -14.68 -0.64 9.82
N TYR A 48 -13.62 0.18 9.93
CA TYR A 48 -13.69 1.61 9.65
C TYR A 48 -14.05 1.93 8.19
N GLY A 49 -13.79 1.01 7.25
CA GLY A 49 -14.09 1.19 5.82
C GLY A 49 -15.57 1.23 5.44
N MET A 50 -16.45 0.91 6.40
CA MET A 50 -17.91 0.99 6.27
C MET A 50 -18.49 2.35 6.67
N LEU A 51 -17.72 3.19 7.38
CA LEU A 51 -18.15 4.53 7.79
C LEU A 51 -18.28 5.52 6.61
N PRO A 52 -17.39 5.51 5.60
CA PRO A 52 -17.50 6.44 4.49
C PRO A 52 -18.69 6.11 3.58
N SER A 53 -19.55 7.10 3.31
CA SER A 53 -20.71 6.99 2.42
C SER A 53 -20.40 7.10 0.93
N ASN A 54 -19.11 7.15 0.54
CA ASN A 54 -18.75 7.29 -0.88
C ASN A 54 -19.20 6.08 -1.70
N ASP A 55 -19.54 6.30 -2.97
CA ASP A 55 -19.82 5.20 -3.89
C ASP A 55 -18.58 4.34 -4.16
N ILE A 56 -18.82 3.06 -4.44
CA ILE A 56 -17.75 2.15 -4.86
C ILE A 56 -17.42 2.44 -6.32
N LYS A 57 -16.27 3.09 -6.53
CA LYS A 57 -15.67 3.28 -7.85
C LYS A 57 -14.61 2.20 -8.09
N ARG A 58 -14.62 1.61 -9.28
CA ARG A 58 -13.59 0.65 -9.70
C ARG A 58 -12.42 1.41 -10.32
N MET A 59 -11.24 1.28 -9.73
CA MET A 59 -10.02 1.81 -10.34
C MET A 59 -9.65 0.96 -11.55
N THR A 60 -9.40 1.62 -12.68
CA THR A 60 -8.86 0.95 -13.87
C THR A 60 -7.36 0.73 -13.70
N ARG A 61 -6.82 -0.23 -14.44
CA ARG A 61 -5.38 -0.53 -14.46
C ARG A 61 -4.53 0.70 -14.76
N ASP A 62 -4.95 1.51 -15.74
CA ASP A 62 -4.18 2.69 -16.17
C ASP A 62 -4.14 3.78 -15.10
N VAL A 63 -5.23 3.96 -14.36
CA VAL A 63 -5.27 4.90 -13.23
C VAL A 63 -4.31 4.44 -12.14
N ILE A 64 -4.31 3.14 -11.81
CA ILE A 64 -3.39 2.58 -10.82
C ILE A 64 -1.94 2.78 -11.27
N PHE A 65 -1.63 2.49 -12.54
CA PHE A 65 -0.27 2.58 -13.04
C PHE A 65 0.24 4.01 -13.10
N ARG A 66 -0.59 4.95 -13.56
CA ARG A 66 -0.25 6.38 -13.54
C ARG A 66 0.01 6.86 -12.12
N PHE A 67 -0.86 6.50 -11.17
CA PHE A 67 -0.65 6.83 -9.76
C PHE A 67 0.69 6.30 -9.21
N LEU A 68 1.04 5.04 -9.52
CA LEU A 68 2.33 4.47 -9.11
C LEU A 68 3.51 5.18 -9.77
N ASP A 69 3.37 5.58 -11.02
CA ASP A 69 4.42 6.31 -11.74
C ASP A 69 4.62 7.72 -11.15
N ASP A 70 3.53 8.46 -10.94
CA ASP A 70 3.53 9.80 -10.34
C ASP A 70 4.12 9.77 -8.92
N ALA A 71 3.72 8.79 -8.11
CA ALA A 71 4.25 8.61 -6.76
C ALA A 71 5.78 8.36 -6.77
N ALA A 72 6.27 7.61 -7.77
CA ALA A 72 7.69 7.33 -7.89
C ALA A 72 8.46 8.59 -8.31
N GLU A 73 7.88 9.37 -9.23
CA GLU A 73 8.45 10.61 -9.74
C GLU A 73 8.66 11.64 -8.64
N ILE A 74 7.67 11.84 -7.76
CA ILE A 74 7.79 12.78 -6.64
C ILE A 74 8.66 12.26 -5.48
N GLY A 75 9.14 11.01 -5.56
CA GLY A 75 10.08 10.43 -4.61
C GLY A 75 9.45 9.76 -3.37
N VAL A 76 8.22 9.25 -3.50
CA VAL A 76 7.63 8.36 -2.49
C VAL A 76 8.46 7.09 -2.38
N LYS A 77 8.68 6.59 -1.15
CA LYS A 77 9.57 5.44 -0.92
C LYS A 77 8.82 4.12 -0.85
N ALA A 78 7.57 4.14 -0.40
CA ALA A 78 6.75 2.95 -0.24
C ALA A 78 5.27 3.21 -0.49
N ILE A 79 4.58 2.19 -1.00
CA ILE A 79 3.14 2.18 -1.12
C ILE A 79 2.64 0.89 -0.47
N SER A 80 1.63 1.04 0.38
CA SER A 80 0.96 -0.03 1.10
C SER A 80 -0.45 -0.18 0.52
N PHE A 81 -0.75 -1.35 -0.07
CA PHE A 81 -2.10 -1.60 -0.60
C PHE A 81 -3.04 -2.06 0.52
N VAL A 82 -3.41 -1.12 1.38
CA VAL A 82 -4.28 -1.29 2.54
C VAL A 82 -5.32 -0.18 2.54
N SER A 83 -6.40 -0.35 3.32
CA SER A 83 -7.44 0.66 3.68
C SER A 83 -8.86 0.15 3.38
N ASN A 84 -9.74 1.02 2.89
CA ASN A 84 -11.16 0.80 2.67
C ASN A 84 -11.38 -0.33 1.67
N GLY A 85 -11.53 -1.57 2.12
CA GLY A 85 -11.72 -2.77 1.29
C GLY A 85 -10.53 -3.74 1.38
N GLU A 86 -10.61 -4.83 0.62
CA GLU A 86 -9.58 -5.86 0.57
C GLU A 86 -8.93 -5.86 -0.82
N SER A 87 -7.65 -5.48 -0.86
CA SER A 87 -6.93 -5.23 -2.12
C SER A 87 -6.85 -6.47 -3.02
N THR A 88 -6.90 -7.68 -2.46
CA THR A 88 -6.94 -8.94 -3.23
C THR A 88 -8.21 -9.10 -4.06
N CYS A 89 -9.29 -8.36 -3.76
CA CYS A 89 -10.48 -8.29 -4.60
C CYS A 89 -10.28 -7.47 -5.89
N SER A 90 -9.16 -6.75 -6.05
CA SER A 90 -8.83 -6.06 -7.29
C SER A 90 -8.13 -7.00 -8.27
N PRO A 91 -8.60 -7.13 -9.53
CA PRO A 91 -7.93 -7.95 -10.53
C PRO A 91 -6.53 -7.40 -10.91
N TYR A 92 -6.23 -6.17 -10.54
CA TYR A 92 -4.99 -5.48 -10.90
C TYR A 92 -3.95 -5.47 -9.78
N LEU A 93 -4.20 -6.11 -8.63
CA LEU A 93 -3.27 -6.10 -7.51
C LEU A 93 -1.88 -6.64 -7.91
N TYR A 94 -1.85 -7.80 -8.56
CA TYR A 94 -0.59 -8.45 -8.97
C TYR A 94 0.22 -7.55 -9.92
N ASP A 95 -0.46 -7.00 -10.93
CA ASP A 95 0.11 -6.05 -11.88
C ASP A 95 0.66 -4.79 -11.21
N ALA A 96 -0.06 -4.26 -10.22
CA ALA A 96 0.35 -3.09 -9.45
C ALA A 96 1.62 -3.35 -8.61
N ILE A 97 1.73 -4.54 -8.01
CA ILE A 97 2.94 -4.99 -7.27
C ILE A 97 4.13 -5.12 -8.24
N LEU A 98 3.93 -5.70 -9.42
CA LEU A 98 5.00 -5.82 -10.41
C LEU A 98 5.43 -4.45 -10.94
N ARG A 99 4.49 -3.55 -11.22
CA ARG A 99 4.77 -2.21 -11.75
C ARG A 99 5.63 -1.41 -10.80
N GLY A 100 5.21 -1.25 -9.56
CA GLY A 100 5.97 -0.41 -8.65
C GLY A 100 7.27 -1.09 -8.14
N ARG A 101 7.41 -2.43 -8.28
CA ARG A 101 8.73 -3.09 -8.10
C ARG A 101 9.70 -2.57 -9.17
N LYS A 102 9.25 -2.45 -10.42
CA LYS A 102 10.07 -1.85 -11.50
C LYS A 102 10.42 -0.38 -11.18
N LYS A 103 9.55 0.34 -10.46
CA LYS A 103 9.78 1.71 -9.97
C LYS A 103 10.57 1.80 -8.65
N ARG A 104 11.07 0.67 -8.13
CA ARG A 104 11.88 0.57 -6.89
C ARG A 104 11.15 1.00 -5.61
N PHE A 105 9.83 0.91 -5.56
CA PHE A 105 9.13 1.05 -4.28
C PHE A 105 9.49 -0.09 -3.33
N ARG A 106 9.58 0.23 -2.04
CA ARG A 106 9.57 -0.77 -0.97
C ARG A 106 8.12 -1.08 -0.61
N TYR A 107 7.68 -2.32 -0.80
CA TYR A 107 6.29 -2.69 -0.50
C TYR A 107 6.11 -3.26 0.90
N GLY A 108 4.97 -2.93 1.51
CA GLY A 108 4.39 -3.68 2.62
C GLY A 108 2.91 -3.92 2.32
N LEU A 109 2.50 -5.19 2.19
CA LEU A 109 1.08 -5.56 2.23
C LEU A 109 0.77 -5.95 3.67
N ARG A 110 -0.17 -5.24 4.31
CA ARG A 110 -0.61 -5.50 5.69
C ARG A 110 -2.10 -5.81 5.71
N ASN A 111 -2.38 -6.97 5.18
CA ASN A 111 -3.61 -7.73 5.31
C ASN A 111 -3.14 -9.16 5.06
N GLU A 112 -2.59 -9.75 6.13
CA GLU A 112 -1.98 -11.09 6.18
C GLU A 112 -0.62 -11.21 5.42
N TRP A 113 0.42 -10.67 6.06
CA TRP A 113 1.87 -10.82 5.78
C TRP A 113 2.30 -11.23 4.36
N ILE A 114 2.47 -10.26 3.46
CA ILE A 114 3.40 -10.41 2.33
C ILE A 114 4.37 -9.22 2.28
N PHE A 115 5.57 -9.44 2.82
CA PHE A 115 6.75 -8.67 2.44
C PHE A 115 7.23 -9.19 1.08
N VAL A 116 6.99 -8.43 0.00
CA VAL A 116 7.62 -8.76 -1.29
C VAL A 116 9.09 -8.34 -1.23
N LYS A 117 9.93 -9.17 -0.61
CA LYS A 117 11.38 -9.11 -0.78
C LYS A 117 11.69 -9.66 -2.17
N ALA A 118 12.26 -8.82 -3.04
CA ALA A 118 12.63 -9.20 -4.39
C ALA A 118 13.54 -10.44 -4.37
N GLY A 119 12.98 -11.59 -4.75
CA GLY A 119 13.63 -12.90 -4.72
C GLY A 119 12.66 -14.08 -4.53
N ALA A 120 11.49 -13.86 -3.92
CA ALA A 120 10.59 -14.95 -3.50
C ALA A 120 9.29 -15.12 -4.33
N ILE A 121 9.16 -14.49 -5.51
CA ILE A 121 8.09 -14.84 -6.44
C ILE A 121 8.67 -15.86 -7.45
N ARG A 122 8.93 -17.09 -6.98
CA ARG A 122 8.71 -18.25 -7.86
C ARG A 122 7.23 -18.56 -7.73
N ALA A 123 6.59 -18.69 -8.88
CA ALA A 123 5.22 -19.15 -8.97
C ALA A 123 5.17 -20.61 -8.47
N ASP A 124 4.97 -20.81 -7.18
CA ASP A 124 4.50 -22.08 -6.61
C ASP A 124 3.00 -21.92 -6.31
N ILE A 125 2.23 -21.70 -7.37
CA ILE A 125 0.85 -22.19 -7.48
C ILE A 125 0.92 -23.40 -8.41
N GLY A 126 1.70 -24.39 -7.98
CA GLY A 126 1.70 -25.72 -8.56
C GLY A 126 0.48 -26.47 -8.04
N GLY A 127 -0.44 -26.78 -8.95
CA GLY A 127 -1.42 -27.86 -8.76
C GLY A 127 -2.78 -27.45 -8.19
N PHE A 128 -3.57 -26.70 -8.94
CA PHE A 128 -4.99 -27.00 -9.04
C PHE A 128 -5.24 -27.47 -10.47
N ASN A 129 -5.20 -28.80 -10.64
CA ASN A 129 -5.73 -29.45 -11.83
C ASN A 129 -7.24 -29.19 -11.84
N LEU A 130 -7.70 -28.44 -12.84
CA LEU A 130 -9.08 -28.49 -13.28
C LEU A 130 -9.17 -29.60 -14.31
N SER A 131 -9.46 -30.80 -13.83
CA SER A 131 -10.16 -31.84 -14.59
C SER A 131 -11.62 -31.83 -14.19
#